data_AF-A0A8J7R6A2-F1
#
_entry.id   AF-A0A8J7R6A2-F1
#
_cell.length_a   1.000
_cell.length_b   1.000
_cell.length_c   1.000
_cell.angle_alpha   90.00
_cell.angle_beta   90.00
_cell.angle_gamma   90.00
#
_symmetry.space_group_name_H-M   'P 1'
#
loop_
_entity.id
_entity.type
_entity.pdbx_description
1 polymer ?
#
loop_
_entity_poly.entity_id
_entity_poly.type
_entity_poly.pdbx_seq_one_letter_code
_entity_poly.pdbx_strand_id
1 'polypeptide(L)'
;MQRTVFDFATGATSVVAMTPSELAEFESSRAARPPTITDVDLERDRRISAGFTFNGKLFQARPEDQKRISGAGTLALGAMMNGALAGDLRWHGGSADFCWIAADNSTVTMDAQTVFAFGQAAANWESDHVFAARALKDADPIPADYTDDAYWPQQQA
;
A
#
# COMPACT_ATOMS: atom_id res chain seq x y z
N MET A 1 -33.72 -16.06 -9.84
CA MET A 1 -33.69 -14.61 -9.54
C MET A 1 -34.92 -13.95 -10.14
N GLN A 2 -35.46 -12.90 -9.54
CA GLN A 2 -36.71 -12.25 -9.97
C GLN A 2 -36.43 -10.80 -10.39
N ARG A 3 -37.16 -10.31 -11.39
CA ARG A 3 -37.15 -8.91 -11.79
C ARG A 3 -38.54 -8.31 -11.67
N THR A 4 -38.57 -7.01 -11.42
CA THR A 4 -39.80 -6.22 -11.36
C THR A 4 -40.10 -5.69 -12.76
N VAL A 5 -41.30 -5.97 -13.27
CA VAL A 5 -41.78 -5.50 -14.57
C VAL A 5 -42.97 -4.57 -14.34
N PHE A 6 -42.91 -3.38 -14.94
CA PHE A 6 -43.99 -2.41 -14.91
C PHE A 6 -44.80 -2.50 -16.21
N ASP A 7 -46.11 -2.66 -16.09
CA ASP A 7 -47.05 -2.61 -17.21
C ASP A 7 -47.56 -1.17 -17.40
N PHE A 8 -47.18 -0.55 -18.51
CA PHE A 8 -47.56 0.82 -18.83
C PHE A 8 -49.04 1.00 -19.17
N ALA A 9 -49.74 -0.06 -19.59
CA ALA A 9 -51.16 0.03 -19.93
C ALA A 9 -52.06 -0.02 -18.69
N THR A 10 -51.66 -0.79 -17.68
CA THR A 10 -52.44 -0.98 -16.45
C THR A 10 -51.88 -0.25 -15.24
N GLY A 11 -50.65 0.26 -15.32
CA GLY A 11 -49.92 0.85 -14.20
C GLY A 11 -49.52 -0.16 -13.12
N ALA A 12 -49.69 -1.46 -13.39
CA ALA A 12 -49.40 -2.52 -12.43
C ALA A 12 -47.93 -2.91 -12.47
N THR A 13 -47.38 -3.17 -11.29
CA THR A 13 -46.05 -3.75 -11.13
C THR A 13 -46.17 -5.22 -10.79
N SER A 14 -45.46 -6.08 -11.53
CA SER A 14 -45.43 -7.52 -11.28
C SER A 14 -44.00 -8.01 -11.10
N VAL A 15 -43.84 -9.07 -10.30
CA VAL A 15 -42.54 -9.71 -10.11
C VAL A 15 -42.53 -10.99 -10.93
N VAL A 16 -41.58 -11.10 -11.85
CA VAL A 16 -41.49 -12.21 -12.80
C VAL A 16 -40.15 -12.92 -12.63
N ALA A 17 -40.17 -14.25 -12.76
CA ALA A 17 -38.94 -15.04 -12.80
C ALA A 17 -38.13 -14.64 -14.04
N MET A 18 -36.85 -14.38 -13.85
CA MET A 18 -35.95 -14.07 -14.97
C MET A 18 -35.78 -15.31 -15.85
N THR A 19 -35.74 -15.09 -17.16
CA THR A 19 -35.45 -16.16 -18.13
C THR A 19 -33.99 -16.62 -18.01
N PRO A 20 -33.62 -17.81 -18.52
CA PRO A 20 -32.21 -18.23 -18.56
C PRO A 20 -31.29 -17.22 -19.25
N SER A 21 -31.75 -16.56 -20.32
CA SER A 21 -30.99 -15.53 -21.03
C SER A 21 -30.84 -14.25 -20.19
N GLU A 22 -31.89 -13.83 -19.48
CA GLU A 22 -31.83 -12.67 -18.59
C GLU A 22 -30.94 -12.92 -17.37
N LEU A 23 -30.93 -14.17 -16.86
CA LEU A 23 -30.00 -14.59 -15.81
C LEU A 23 -28.56 -14.51 -16.30
N ALA A 24 -28.28 -15.01 -17.52
CA ALA A 24 -26.95 -14.93 -18.12
C ALA A 24 -26.51 -13.48 -18.38
N GLU A 25 -27.40 -12.61 -18.86
CA GLU A 25 -27.12 -11.18 -19.03
C GLU A 25 -26.89 -10.47 -17.69
N PHE A 26 -27.65 -10.82 -16.66
CA PHE A 26 -27.48 -10.28 -15.32
C PHE A 26 -26.18 -10.74 -14.66
N GLU A 27 -25.82 -12.01 -14.82
CA GLU A 27 -24.55 -12.56 -14.36
C GLU A 27 -23.37 -11.94 -15.13
N SER A 28 -23.50 -11.77 -16.45
CA SER A 28 -22.51 -11.08 -17.28
C SER A 28 -22.40 -9.59 -16.94
N SER A 29 -23.50 -8.94 -16.56
CA SER A 29 -23.53 -7.56 -16.06
C SER A 29 -22.89 -7.44 -14.67
N ARG A 30 -22.92 -8.51 -13.87
CA ARG A 30 -22.29 -8.58 -12.56
C ARG A 30 -20.82 -9.03 -12.61
N ALA A 31 -20.39 -9.63 -13.72
CA ALA A 31 -18.99 -9.95 -13.91
C ALA A 31 -18.19 -8.65 -13.78
N ALA A 32 -17.36 -8.57 -12.73
CA ALA A 32 -16.48 -7.43 -12.53
C ALA A 32 -15.67 -7.21 -13.80
N ARG A 33 -15.54 -5.95 -14.24
CA ARG A 33 -14.68 -5.64 -15.38
C ARG A 33 -13.29 -6.24 -15.14
N PRO A 34 -12.61 -6.77 -16.16
CA PRO A 34 -11.24 -7.24 -16.00
C PRO A 34 -10.37 -6.14 -15.34
N PRO A 35 -9.51 -6.51 -14.38
CA PRO A 35 -8.59 -5.56 -13.80
C PRO A 35 -7.69 -4.93 -14.87
N THR A 36 -7.35 -3.67 -14.66
CA THR A 36 -6.48 -2.88 -15.52
C THR A 36 -5.15 -2.61 -14.83
N ILE A 37 -4.16 -2.18 -15.61
CA ILE A 37 -2.87 -1.68 -15.09
C ILE A 37 -3.08 -0.58 -14.03
N THR A 38 -4.05 0.31 -14.24
CA THR A 38 -4.38 1.38 -13.27
C THR A 38 -4.92 0.82 -11.96
N ASP A 39 -5.69 -0.27 -11.98
CA ASP A 39 -6.19 -0.91 -10.76
C ASP A 39 -5.04 -1.48 -9.92
N VAL A 40 -4.05 -2.09 -10.57
CA VAL A 40 -2.83 -2.60 -9.93
C VAL A 40 -1.97 -1.46 -9.38
N ASP A 41 -1.81 -0.36 -10.13
CA ASP A 41 -1.06 0.81 -9.67
C ASP A 41 -1.71 1.45 -8.43
N LEU A 42 -3.05 1.58 -8.40
CA LEU A 42 -3.78 2.09 -7.25
C LEU A 42 -3.62 1.19 -6.02
N GLU A 43 -3.65 -0.12 -6.20
CA GLU A 43 -3.46 -1.07 -5.09
C GLU A 43 -2.03 -1.05 -4.55
N ARG A 44 -1.03 -0.95 -5.43
CA ARG A 44 0.37 -0.73 -5.05
C ARG A 44 0.49 0.52 -4.18
N ASP A 45 -0.03 1.65 -4.67
CA ASP A 45 0.12 2.95 -4.00
C ASP A 45 -0.61 2.96 -2.65
N ARG A 46 -1.77 2.30 -2.57
CA ARG A 46 -2.51 2.10 -1.31
C ARG A 46 -1.68 1.31 -0.30
N ARG A 47 -1.04 0.21 -0.71
CA ARG A 47 -0.21 -0.64 0.15
C ARG A 47 1.08 0.05 0.61
N ILE A 48 1.78 0.73 -0.30
CA ILE A 48 2.95 1.55 0.06
C ILE A 48 2.56 2.62 1.09
N SER A 49 1.47 3.35 0.83
CA SER A 49 1.00 4.43 1.71
C SER A 49 0.49 3.93 3.06
N ALA A 50 0.06 2.68 3.17
CA ALA A 50 -0.34 2.05 4.43
C ALA A 50 0.85 1.92 5.42
N GLY A 51 2.08 2.04 4.92
CA GLY A 51 3.29 2.04 5.75
C GLY A 51 3.92 0.67 5.90
N PHE A 52 5.02 0.63 6.65
CA PHE A 52 5.82 -0.56 6.91
C PHE A 52 6.20 -0.64 8.39
N THR A 53 6.40 -1.87 8.88
CA THR A 53 6.89 -2.09 10.23
C THR A 53 8.41 -2.08 10.25
N PHE A 54 8.98 -1.38 11.22
CA PHE A 54 10.41 -1.34 11.48
C PHE A 54 10.64 -1.35 13.00
N ASN A 55 11.49 -2.24 13.49
CA ASN A 55 11.75 -2.43 14.93
C ASN A 55 10.46 -2.54 15.77
N GLY A 56 9.46 -3.28 15.27
CA GLY A 56 8.18 -3.52 15.97
C GLY A 56 7.21 -2.33 15.99
N LYS A 57 7.48 -1.27 15.22
CA LYS A 57 6.60 -0.09 15.09
C LYS A 57 6.21 0.16 13.64
N LEU A 58 4.93 0.49 13.43
CA LEU A 58 4.41 0.89 12.12
C LEU A 58 4.78 2.35 11.83
N PHE A 59 5.37 2.61 10.67
CA PHE A 59 5.70 3.94 10.18
C PHE A 59 4.95 4.25 8.88
N GLN A 60 4.52 5.50 8.74
CA GLN A 60 3.85 5.98 7.53
C GLN A 60 4.86 6.10 6.37
N ALA A 61 4.44 5.73 5.17
CA ALA A 61 5.27 5.79 3.95
C ALA A 61 4.52 6.43 2.77
N ARG A 62 3.75 7.49 3.04
CA ARG A 62 3.20 8.34 1.97
C ARG A 62 4.35 9.02 1.20
N PRO A 63 4.12 9.54 -0.02
CA PRO A 63 5.18 10.15 -0.82
C PRO A 63 6.01 11.23 -0.10
N GLU A 64 5.39 12.04 0.74
CA GLU A 64 6.07 13.04 1.57
C GLU A 64 6.91 12.42 2.70
N ASP A 65 6.44 11.32 3.27
CA ASP A 65 7.15 10.61 4.35
C ASP A 65 8.36 9.89 3.79
N GLN A 66 8.25 9.22 2.65
CA GLN A 66 9.38 8.57 1.96
C GLN A 66 10.50 9.56 1.64
N LYS A 67 10.15 10.76 1.16
CA LYS A 67 11.14 11.84 0.92
C LYS A 67 11.87 12.24 2.19
N ARG A 68 11.14 12.38 3.31
CA ARG A 68 11.74 12.69 4.62
C ARG A 68 12.64 11.57 5.11
N ILE A 69 12.19 10.32 4.98
CA ILE A 69 12.94 9.13 5.39
C ILE A 69 14.23 9.01 4.59
N SER A 70 14.17 9.16 3.26
CA SER A 70 15.34 9.14 2.38
C SER A 70 16.34 10.27 2.69
N GLY A 71 15.83 11.48 2.92
CA GLY A 71 16.65 12.61 3.34
C GLY A 71 17.33 12.37 4.69
N ALA A 72 16.60 11.86 5.68
CA ALA A 72 17.14 11.51 6.99
C ALA A 72 18.19 10.39 6.89
N GLY A 73 17.95 9.35 6.07
CA GLY A 73 18.91 8.29 5.81
C GLY A 73 20.21 8.81 5.17
N THR A 74 20.11 9.77 4.25
CA THR A 74 21.29 10.42 3.64
C THR A 74 22.09 11.22 4.67
N LEU A 75 21.42 12.00 5.52
CA LEU A 75 22.08 12.74 6.60
C LEU A 75 22.74 11.79 7.61
N ALA A 76 22.06 10.70 7.95
CA ALA A 76 22.57 9.68 8.85
C ALA A 76 23.84 9.00 8.29
N LEU A 77 23.86 8.68 6.99
CA LEU A 77 25.06 8.18 6.32
C LEU A 77 26.24 9.17 6.43
N GLY A 78 25.99 10.46 6.20
CA GLY A 78 27.00 11.50 6.36
C GLY A 78 27.52 11.60 7.81
N ALA A 79 26.63 11.50 8.81
CA ALA A 79 27.01 11.49 10.21
C ALA A 79 27.87 10.28 10.58
N MET A 80 27.50 9.08 10.08
CA MET A 80 28.31 7.86 10.24
C MET A 80 29.71 8.02 9.65
N MET A 81 29.82 8.60 8.45
CA MET A 81 31.12 8.89 7.82
C MET A 81 31.96 9.89 8.63
N ASN A 82 31.31 10.80 9.37
CA ASN A 82 31.95 11.75 10.27
C ASN A 82 32.21 11.19 11.68
N GLY A 83 31.93 9.90 11.91
CA GLY A 83 32.27 9.20 13.15
C GLY A 83 31.15 9.10 14.18
N ALA A 84 29.89 9.38 13.82
CA ALA A 84 28.75 9.12 14.72
C ALA A 84 28.68 7.62 15.05
N LEU A 85 28.63 7.30 16.35
CA LEU A 85 28.62 5.92 16.85
C LEU A 85 27.20 5.46 17.19
N ALA A 86 27.00 4.14 17.23
CA ALA A 86 25.75 3.56 17.73
C ALA A 86 25.47 4.05 19.16
N GLY A 87 24.21 4.37 19.42
CA GLY A 87 23.75 4.99 20.68
C GLY A 87 23.93 6.51 20.77
N ASP A 88 24.64 7.16 19.84
CA ASP A 88 24.69 8.62 19.79
C ASP A 88 23.39 9.18 19.21
N LEU A 89 22.46 9.59 20.08
CA LEU A 89 21.19 10.21 19.67
C LEU A 89 21.33 11.69 19.27
N ARG A 90 22.53 12.27 19.38
CA ARG A 90 22.84 13.67 19.02
C ARG A 90 23.64 13.80 17.73
N TRP A 91 23.72 12.70 16.97
CA TRP A 91 24.40 12.61 15.67
C TRP A 91 23.99 13.72 14.66
N HIS A 92 22.78 14.27 14.80
CA HIS A 92 22.22 15.33 13.94
C HIS A 92 22.64 16.76 14.32
N GLY A 93 23.39 16.94 15.42
CA GLY A 93 23.93 18.24 15.85
C GLY A 93 22.97 19.11 16.69
N GLY A 94 21.76 18.61 17.00
CA GLY A 94 20.80 19.32 17.84
C GLY A 94 20.99 19.14 19.35
N SER A 95 20.32 19.99 20.12
CA SER A 95 20.31 19.95 21.60
C SER A 95 19.27 19.00 22.20
N ALA A 96 18.53 18.26 21.37
CA ALA A 96 17.60 17.20 21.76
C ALA A 96 17.92 15.89 21.00
N ASP A 97 17.49 14.77 21.54
CA ASP A 97 17.68 13.45 20.91
C ASP A 97 16.92 13.38 19.58
N PHE A 98 17.54 12.78 18.56
CA PHE A 98 16.84 12.54 17.30
C PHE A 98 15.71 11.55 17.53
N CYS A 99 14.53 11.93 17.03
CA CYS A 99 13.30 11.19 17.23
C CYS A 99 12.51 11.11 15.93
N TRP A 100 11.90 9.95 15.66
CA TRP A 100 10.87 9.78 14.64
C TRP A 100 9.51 9.56 15.28
N ILE A 101 8.43 9.98 14.62
CA ILE A 101 7.05 9.77 15.09
C ILE A 101 6.47 8.58 14.33
N ALA A 102 6.13 7.51 15.04
CA ALA A 102 5.47 6.34 14.48
C ALA A 102 3.99 6.62 14.17
N ALA A 103 3.33 5.71 13.44
CA ALA A 103 1.94 5.86 13.04
C ALA A 103 0.95 5.93 14.22
N ASP A 104 1.33 5.37 15.38
CA ASP A 104 0.60 5.45 16.64
C ASP A 104 0.86 6.77 17.43
N ASN A 105 1.56 7.73 16.82
CA ASN A 105 2.05 8.98 17.40
C ASN A 105 3.08 8.80 18.55
N SER A 106 3.58 7.59 18.78
CA SER A 106 4.70 7.40 19.70
C SER A 106 6.00 7.92 19.10
N THR A 107 6.86 8.45 19.96
CA THR A 107 8.18 8.95 19.57
C THR A 107 9.23 7.86 19.76
N VAL A 108 10.02 7.60 18.72
CA VAL A 108 11.08 6.57 18.70
C VAL A 108 12.42 7.27 18.51
N THR A 109 13.30 7.16 19.51
CA THR A 109 14.67 7.66 19.44
C THR A 109 15.51 6.78 18.52
N MET A 110 16.29 7.39 17.63
CA MET A 110 17.10 6.67 16.65
C MET A 110 18.50 7.30 16.51
N ASP A 111 19.54 6.49 16.66
CA ASP A 111 20.90 6.88 16.27
C ASP A 111 21.05 6.89 14.74
N ALA A 112 22.21 7.35 14.24
CA ALA A 112 22.44 7.45 12.80
C ALA A 112 22.33 6.08 12.10
N GLN A 113 22.87 5.02 12.71
CA GLN A 113 22.81 3.67 12.15
C GLN A 113 21.37 3.18 12.03
N THR A 114 20.53 3.44 13.03
CA THR A 114 19.11 3.10 13.04
C THR A 114 18.33 3.87 11.98
N VAL A 115 18.59 5.18 11.83
CA VAL A 115 17.95 6.00 10.78
C VAL A 115 18.37 5.55 9.39
N PHE A 116 19.62 5.18 9.19
CA PHE A 116 20.09 4.63 7.92
C PHE A 116 19.39 3.30 7.59
N ALA A 117 19.31 2.38 8.56
CA ALA A 117 18.58 1.12 8.40
C ALA A 117 17.07 1.33 8.16
N PHE A 118 16.48 2.32 8.83
CA PHE A 118 15.08 2.72 8.62
C PHE A 118 14.86 3.24 7.19
N GLY A 119 15.80 4.04 6.66
CA GLY A 119 15.81 4.48 5.27
C GLY A 119 15.88 3.34 4.27
N GLN A 120 16.75 2.35 4.52
CA GLN A 120 16.85 1.17 3.69
C GLN A 120 15.57 0.33 3.71
N ALA A 121 14.96 0.16 4.89
CA ALA A 121 13.70 -0.58 5.04
C ALA A 121 12.55 0.09 4.25
N ALA A 122 12.45 1.42 4.29
CA ALA A 122 11.46 2.16 3.50
C ALA A 122 11.68 1.98 1.98
N ALA A 123 12.93 2.09 1.53
CA ALA A 123 13.28 1.94 0.12
C ALA A 123 13.01 0.52 -0.39
N ASN A 124 13.29 -0.50 0.43
CA ASN A 124 12.98 -1.90 0.10
C ASN A 124 11.46 -2.11 0.03
N TRP A 125 10.70 -1.59 1.00
CA TRP A 125 9.24 -1.68 1.00
C TRP A 125 8.61 -1.12 -0.28
N GLU A 126 9.03 0.07 -0.71
CA GLU A 126 8.59 0.67 -1.98
C GLU A 126 9.01 -0.21 -3.18
N SER A 127 10.28 -0.60 -3.25
CA SER A 127 10.82 -1.38 -4.37
C SER A 127 10.10 -2.71 -4.54
N ASP A 128 9.90 -3.45 -3.46
CA ASP A 128 9.25 -4.76 -3.47
C ASP A 128 7.80 -4.64 -3.99
N HIS A 129 7.08 -3.59 -3.60
CA HIS A 129 5.73 -3.33 -4.08
C HIS A 129 5.70 -2.92 -5.56
N VAL A 130 6.68 -2.14 -6.01
CA VAL A 130 6.82 -1.79 -7.43
C VAL A 130 7.07 -3.04 -8.27
N PHE A 131 7.92 -3.96 -7.83
CA PHE A 131 8.18 -5.21 -8.56
C PHE A 131 6.99 -6.18 -8.51
N ALA A 132 6.29 -6.30 -7.37
CA ALA A 132 5.06 -7.08 -7.28
C ALA A 132 3.97 -6.55 -8.23
N ALA A 133 3.75 -5.24 -8.24
CA ALA A 133 2.84 -4.59 -9.18
C ALA A 133 3.26 -4.83 -10.64
N ARG A 134 4.56 -4.81 -10.93
CA ARG A 134 5.05 -5.09 -12.28
C ARG A 134 4.73 -6.53 -12.71
N ALA A 135 4.98 -7.51 -11.84
CA ALA A 135 4.67 -8.91 -12.12
C ALA A 135 3.17 -9.13 -12.41
N LEU A 136 2.29 -8.48 -11.63
CA LEU A 136 0.84 -8.51 -11.88
C LEU A 136 0.45 -7.89 -13.23
N LYS A 137 1.08 -6.77 -13.61
CA LYS A 137 0.83 -6.09 -14.89
C LYS A 137 1.37 -6.84 -16.10
N ASP A 138 2.33 -7.73 -15.91
CA ASP A 138 2.90 -8.58 -16.96
C ASP A 138 2.10 -9.87 -17.19
N ALA A 139 1.14 -10.19 -16.31
CA ALA A 139 0.22 -11.31 -16.50
C ALA A 139 -0.87 -10.99 -17.53
N ASP A 140 -1.23 -11.97 -18.37
CA ASP A 140 -2.26 -11.86 -19.40
C ASP A 140 -3.26 -13.03 -19.31
N PRO A 141 -4.52 -12.78 -18.88
CA PRO A 141 -5.03 -11.51 -18.35
C PRO A 141 -4.48 -11.21 -16.94
N ILE A 142 -4.56 -9.95 -16.48
CA ILE A 142 -4.31 -9.60 -15.08
C ILE A 142 -5.23 -10.45 -14.19
N PRO A 143 -4.71 -11.11 -13.13
CA PRO A 143 -5.51 -11.93 -12.23
C PRO A 143 -6.69 -11.15 -11.65
N ALA A 144 -7.89 -11.73 -11.67
CA ALA A 144 -9.10 -11.08 -11.16
C ALA A 144 -9.02 -10.75 -9.65
N ASP A 145 -8.18 -11.50 -8.94
CA ASP A 145 -7.85 -11.41 -7.52
C ASP A 145 -6.52 -10.69 -7.27
N TYR A 146 -6.09 -9.78 -8.15
CA TYR A 146 -4.84 -9.02 -8.01
C TYR A 146 -4.64 -8.31 -6.65
N THR A 147 -5.70 -8.11 -5.86
CA THR A 147 -5.65 -7.55 -4.51
C THR A 147 -5.26 -8.57 -3.43
N ASP A 148 -5.21 -9.87 -3.75
CA ASP A 148 -4.88 -10.93 -2.81
C ASP A 148 -3.45 -10.73 -2.27
N ASP A 149 -3.33 -10.82 -0.95
CA ASP A 149 -2.09 -10.66 -0.18
C ASP A 149 -0.98 -11.63 -0.62
N ALA A 150 -1.30 -12.74 -1.28
CA ALA A 150 -0.34 -13.67 -1.86
C ALA A 150 0.52 -13.05 -2.98
N TYR A 151 0.04 -11.99 -3.64
CA TYR A 151 0.79 -11.29 -4.71
C TYR A 151 1.70 -10.18 -4.19
N TRP A 152 1.52 -9.75 -2.95
CA TRP A 152 2.13 -8.53 -2.43
C TRP A 152 3.13 -8.81 -1.31
N PRO A 153 4.16 -7.97 -1.14
CA PRO A 153 5.08 -8.10 -0.03
C PRO A 153 4.33 -8.01 1.31
N GLN A 154 4.61 -8.96 2.19
CA GLN A 154 4.09 -8.99 3.54
C GLN A 154 5.06 -8.26 4.48
N GLN A 155 4.53 -7.64 5.53
CA GLN A 155 5.40 -7.06 6.55
C GLN A 155 6.21 -8.17 7.23
N GLN A 156 7.52 -7.95 7.35
CA GLN A 156 8.36 -8.85 8.12
C GLN A 156 8.00 -8.67 9.61
N ALA A 157 7.78 -9.80 10.28
CA ALA A 157 7.46 -9.86 11.71
C ALA A 157 8.62 -9.40 12.59
#